data_AF-L8H933-F1
#
_entry.id   AF-L8H933-F1
#
_cell.length_a   1.000
_cell.length_b   1.000
_cell.length_c   1.000
_cell.angle_alpha   90.00
_cell.angle_beta   90.00
_cell.angle_gamma   90.00
#
_symmetry.space_group_name_H-M   'P 1'
#
loop_
_entity.id
_entity.type
_entity.pdbx_description
1 polymer ?
#
loop_
_entity_poly.entity_id
_entity_poly.type
_entity_poly.pdbx_seq_one_letter_code
_entity_poly.pdbx_strand_id
1 'polypeptide(L)'
;MASNSCSVPPNHYIHVEDRNTMITRLEVGPLTFTPKVQEDVVLGPTPMVLVPRDHHCVVRNPALRDDTGAVVVDKHGMVRLKHGDRELRFFTGEPFPLYPGEELE
;
A
#
# COMPACT_ATOMS: atom_id res chain seq x y z
N MET A 1 -11.31 -28.11 0.77
CA MET A 1 -10.22 -27.19 0.40
C MET A 1 -10.62 -25.83 0.95
N ALA A 2 -9.99 -25.38 2.03
CA ALA A 2 -10.33 -24.08 2.62
C ALA A 2 -9.93 -23.00 1.61
N SER A 3 -10.90 -22.25 1.11
CA SER A 3 -10.64 -21.00 0.42
C SER A 3 -10.03 -20.05 1.46
N ASN A 4 -8.71 -19.83 1.38
CA ASN A 4 -7.98 -18.90 2.25
C ASN A 4 -8.31 -17.45 1.86
N SER A 5 -9.56 -17.06 2.03
CA SER A 5 -10.02 -15.69 1.80
C SER A 5 -9.56 -14.80 2.97
N CYS A 6 -9.10 -13.59 2.64
CA CYS A 6 -8.69 -12.57 3.58
C CYS A 6 -9.72 -11.42 3.57
N SER A 7 -10.34 -11.15 4.71
CA SER A 7 -11.25 -10.00 4.85
C SER A 7 -10.44 -8.74 5.13
N VAL A 8 -10.58 -7.71 4.29
CA VAL A 8 -9.93 -6.41 4.42
C VAL A 8 -10.99 -5.37 4.78
N PRO A 9 -11.05 -4.89 6.03
CA PRO A 9 -12.04 -3.92 6.48
C PRO A 9 -11.88 -2.53 5.82
N PRO A 10 -12.85 -1.62 5.99
CA PRO A 10 -12.66 -0.21 5.64
C PRO A 10 -11.42 0.39 6.32
N ASN A 11 -10.75 1.33 5.64
CA ASN A 11 -9.51 1.98 6.12
C ASN A 11 -8.39 1.00 6.50
N HIS A 12 -8.38 -0.18 5.88
CA HIS A 12 -7.29 -1.14 5.97
C HIS A 12 -6.76 -1.46 4.58
N TYR A 13 -5.54 -1.98 4.53
CA TYR A 13 -4.92 -2.43 3.31
C TYR A 13 -4.13 -3.72 3.55
N ILE A 14 -3.85 -4.43 2.46
CA ILE A 14 -2.97 -5.59 2.44
C ILE A 14 -1.91 -5.41 1.34
N HIS A 15 -0.81 -6.15 1.45
CA HIS A 15 0.11 -6.33 0.35
C HIS A 15 0.02 -7.76 -0.16
N VAL A 16 -0.13 -7.88 -1.48
CA VAL A 16 -0.24 -9.16 -2.19
C VAL A 16 0.94 -9.29 -3.13
N GLU A 17 1.69 -10.38 -3.00
CA GLU A 17 2.78 -10.73 -3.91
C GLU A 17 2.30 -11.79 -4.90
N ASP A 18 2.54 -11.58 -6.19
CA ASP A 18 2.40 -12.62 -7.20
C ASP A 18 3.76 -13.30 -7.41
N ARG A 19 3.88 -14.57 -7.03
CA ARG A 19 5.14 -15.33 -7.06
C ARG A 19 5.68 -15.61 -8.45
N ASN A 20 4.88 -15.49 -9.51
CA ASN A 20 5.37 -15.65 -10.87
C ASN A 20 6.09 -14.37 -11.35
N THR A 21 5.62 -13.21 -10.92
CA THR A 21 6.16 -11.91 -11.32
C THR A 21 7.08 -11.28 -10.27
N MET A 22 7.04 -11.78 -9.03
CA MET A 22 7.67 -11.19 -7.84
C MET A 22 7.23 -9.74 -7.59
N ILE A 23 6.02 -9.38 -8.02
CA ILE A 23 5.48 -8.04 -7.84
C ILE A 23 4.57 -8.05 -6.62
N THR A 24 4.93 -7.23 -5.65
CA THR A 24 4.08 -6.90 -4.51
C THR A 24 3.24 -5.67 -4.85
N ARG A 25 1.93 -5.77 -4.67
CA ARG A 25 0.98 -4.67 -4.87
C ARG A 25 0.15 -4.41 -3.63
N LEU A 26 -0.43 -3.22 -3.59
CA LEU A 26 -1.35 -2.77 -2.56
C LEU A 26 -2.80 -3.09 -2.95
N GLU A 27 -3.58 -3.64 -2.02
CA GLU A 27 -5.04 -3.75 -2.14
C GLU A 27 -5.70 -3.05 -0.95
N VAL A 28 -6.72 -2.25 -1.20
CA VAL A 28 -7.38 -1.37 -0.21
C VAL A 28 -8.80 -1.86 0.07
N GLY A 29 -9.16 -1.99 1.35
CA GLY A 29 -10.51 -2.36 1.76
C GLY A 29 -11.54 -1.22 1.58
N PRO A 30 -12.84 -1.51 1.68
CA PRO A 30 -13.42 -2.79 2.07
C PRO A 30 -13.47 -3.81 0.94
N LEU A 31 -12.84 -4.97 1.12
CA LEU A 31 -12.91 -6.09 0.17
C LEU A 31 -12.65 -7.43 0.84
N THR A 32 -13.16 -8.50 0.23
CA THR A 32 -12.77 -9.87 0.59
C THR A 32 -11.81 -10.38 -0.48
N PHE A 33 -10.52 -10.39 -0.16
CA PHE A 33 -9.48 -10.86 -1.08
C PHE A 33 -9.46 -12.39 -1.10
N THR A 34 -9.47 -12.99 -2.28
CA THR A 34 -9.30 -14.44 -2.45
C THR A 34 -8.05 -14.67 -3.29
N PRO A 35 -6.91 -15.02 -2.68
CA PRO A 35 -5.65 -15.20 -3.41
C PRO A 35 -5.78 -16.31 -4.46
N LYS A 36 -5.25 -16.06 -5.65
CA LYS A 36 -5.00 -17.12 -6.64
C LYS A 36 -3.86 -18.02 -6.18
N VAL A 37 -3.67 -19.16 -6.87
CA VAL A 37 -2.64 -20.15 -6.51
C VAL A 37 -1.24 -19.54 -6.46
N GLN A 38 -0.89 -18.62 -7.36
CA GLN A 38 0.42 -17.98 -7.38
C GLN A 38 0.53 -16.75 -6.45
N GLU A 39 -0.58 -16.26 -5.91
CA GLU A 39 -0.61 -15.08 -5.07
C GLU A 39 -0.47 -15.44 -3.60
N ASP A 40 0.19 -14.58 -2.84
CA ASP A 40 0.26 -14.69 -1.39
C ASP A 40 0.05 -13.32 -0.73
N VAL A 41 -0.57 -13.32 0.45
CA VAL A 41 -0.78 -12.11 1.25
C VAL A 41 0.44 -11.94 2.15
N VAL A 42 1.41 -11.15 1.69
CA VAL A 42 2.68 -10.93 2.39
C VAL A 42 2.57 -9.89 3.52
N LEU A 43 1.55 -9.03 3.47
CA LEU A 43 1.14 -8.17 4.59
C LEU A 43 -0.37 -8.32 4.79
N GLY A 44 -0.77 -8.80 5.96
CA GLY A 44 -2.17 -8.93 6.34
C GLY A 44 -2.87 -7.58 6.56
N PRO A 45 -4.20 -7.59 6.82
CA PRO A 45 -4.99 -6.37 6.95
C PRO A 45 -4.39 -5.42 7.98
N THR A 46 -3.86 -4.30 7.49
CA THR A 46 -3.14 -3.30 8.27
C THR A 46 -3.93 -2.00 8.24
N PRO A 47 -4.14 -1.33 9.38
CA PRO A 47 -4.83 -0.04 9.41
C PRO A 47 -4.05 1.00 8.60
N MET A 48 -4.77 1.81 7.84
CA MET A 48 -4.20 2.96 7.15
C MET A 48 -3.69 4.01 8.14
N VAL A 49 -2.74 4.82 7.69
CA VAL A 49 -2.19 5.92 8.48
C VAL A 49 -3.18 7.08 8.45
N LEU A 50 -3.67 7.48 9.63
CA LEU A 50 -4.44 8.70 9.82
C LEU A 50 -3.56 9.72 10.53
N VAL A 51 -3.15 10.77 9.82
CA VAL A 51 -2.42 11.88 10.43
C VAL A 51 -3.41 12.73 11.23
N PRO A 52 -3.18 13.01 12.53
CA PRO A 52 -4.05 13.88 13.32
C PRO A 52 -3.99 15.35 12.86
N ARG A 53 -5.00 16.15 13.24
CA ARG A 53 -5.01 17.60 13.00
C ARG A 53 -3.76 18.26 13.61
N ASP A 54 -3.17 19.22 12.89
CA ASP A 54 -1.97 19.97 13.29
C ASP A 54 -0.71 19.10 13.52
N HIS A 55 -0.73 17.84 13.06
CA HIS A 55 0.42 16.94 13.08
C HIS A 55 0.88 16.62 11.65
N HIS A 56 2.07 16.03 11.56
CA HIS A 56 2.59 15.43 10.34
C HIS A 56 3.22 14.08 10.67
N CYS A 57 3.38 13.23 9.66
CA CYS A 57 4.26 12.07 9.72
C CYS A 57 5.29 12.13 8.60
N VAL A 58 6.35 11.34 8.73
CA VAL A 58 7.37 11.19 7.69
C VAL A 58 7.18 9.82 7.03
N VAL A 59 7.08 9.81 5.70
CA VAL A 59 7.10 8.56 4.92
C VAL A 59 8.45 8.45 4.24
N ARG A 60 9.18 7.37 4.51
CA ARG A 60 10.45 7.05 3.86
C ARG A 60 10.19 6.27 2.57
N ASN A 61 11.08 6.48 1.60
CA ASN A 61 10.97 5.89 0.26
C ASN A 61 9.61 6.16 -0.41
N PRO A 62 9.12 7.41 -0.41
CA PRO A 62 7.76 7.70 -0.84
C PRO A 62 7.52 7.27 -2.29
N ALA A 63 6.29 6.83 -2.59
CA ALA A 63 5.88 6.49 -3.94
C ALA A 63 6.06 7.69 -4.89
N LEU A 64 6.65 7.44 -6.05
CA LEU A 64 6.76 8.42 -7.12
C LEU A 64 5.36 8.73 -7.64
N ARG A 65 5.01 10.01 -7.72
CA ARG A 65 3.75 10.49 -8.29
C ARG A 65 4.02 11.33 -9.52
N ASP A 66 3.13 11.25 -10.51
CA ASP A 66 3.16 12.08 -11.71
C ASP A 66 2.54 13.47 -11.47
N ASP A 67 2.47 14.27 -12.53
CA ASP A 67 1.94 15.64 -12.48
C ASP A 67 0.44 15.71 -12.11
N THR A 68 -0.28 14.59 -12.21
CA THR A 68 -1.68 14.47 -11.79
C THR A 68 -1.83 14.02 -10.34
N GLY A 69 -0.72 13.67 -9.68
CA GLY A 69 -0.69 13.11 -8.33
C GLY A 69 -0.92 11.60 -8.29
N ALA A 70 -1.03 10.92 -9.43
CA ALA A 70 -1.19 9.47 -9.50
C ALA A 70 0.15 8.77 -9.27
N VAL A 71 0.12 7.61 -8.58
CA VAL A 71 1.32 6.81 -8.33
C VAL A 71 1.82 6.19 -9.62
N VAL A 72 3.10 6.40 -9.91
CA VAL A 72 3.77 5.87 -11.08
C VAL A 72 4.13 4.41 -10.84
N VAL A 73 3.66 3.55 -11.74
CA VAL A 73 4.03 2.13 -11.81
C VAL A 73 4.94 1.87 -12.99
N ASP A 74 5.78 0.84 -12.90
CA ASP A 74 6.58 0.38 -14.03
C ASP A 74 5.74 -0.42 -15.05
N LYS A 75 6.40 -0.91 -16.12
CA LYS A 75 5.74 -1.69 -17.18
C LYS A 75 5.12 -3.02 -16.71
N HIS A 76 5.44 -3.46 -15.50
CA HIS A 76 4.93 -4.68 -14.90
C HIS A 76 3.90 -4.41 -13.80
N GLY A 77 3.67 -3.15 -13.44
CA GLY A 77 2.73 -2.75 -12.38
C GLY A 77 3.37 -2.59 -11.00
N MET A 78 4.70 -2.66 -10.91
CA MET A 78 5.42 -2.40 -9.65
C MET A 78 5.45 -0.91 -9.37
N VAL A 79 5.13 -0.51 -8.15
CA VAL A 79 5.19 0.90 -7.71
C VAL A 79 6.63 1.38 -7.73
N ARG A 80 6.87 2.56 -8.31
CA ARG A 80 8.18 3.19 -8.28
C ARG A 80 8.31 4.02 -7.01
N LEU A 81 9.38 3.79 -6.24
CA LEU A 81 9.68 4.54 -5.02
C LEU A 81 10.82 5.53 -5.24
N LYS A 82 10.80 6.64 -4.51
CA LYS A 82 11.94 7.55 -4.38
C LYS A 82 12.85 7.07 -3.25
N HIS A 83 13.65 6.04 -3.52
CA HIS A 83 14.52 5.43 -2.51
C HIS A 83 15.50 6.45 -1.91
N GLY A 84 15.57 6.50 -0.58
CA GLY A 84 16.41 7.44 0.17
C GLY A 84 15.74 8.78 0.48
N ASP A 85 14.64 9.12 -0.20
CA ASP A 85 13.89 10.34 0.07
C ASP A 85 12.94 10.18 1.26
N ARG A 86 12.48 11.33 1.76
CA ARG A 86 11.49 11.47 2.84
C ARG A 86 10.39 12.42 2.38
N GLU A 87 9.14 12.05 2.59
CA GLU A 87 7.96 12.87 2.31
C GLU A 87 7.24 13.22 3.62
N LEU A 88 7.04 14.51 3.87
CA LEU A 88 6.17 14.99 4.95
C LEU A 88 4.71 14.90 4.51
N ARG A 89 3.89 14.15 5.24
CA ARG A 89 2.44 14.09 5.03
C ARG A 89 1.71 14.76 6.18
N PHE A 90 0.83 15.70 5.85
CA PHE A 90 0.05 16.50 6.78
C PHE A 90 -1.39 16.01 6.88
N PHE A 91 -2.15 16.55 7.83
CA PHE A 91 -3.58 16.29 7.97
C PHE A 91 -4.37 16.64 6.68
N THR A 92 -5.02 15.64 6.09
CA THR A 92 -6.01 15.80 5.01
C THR A 92 -7.43 15.46 5.46
N GLY A 93 -7.59 14.83 6.62
CA GLY A 93 -8.85 14.26 7.09
C GLY A 93 -9.15 12.84 6.55
N GLU A 94 -8.36 12.35 5.59
CA GLU A 94 -8.52 11.03 5.00
C GLU A 94 -7.31 10.14 5.32
N PRO A 95 -7.53 8.89 5.79
CA PRO A 95 -6.43 7.97 6.04
C PRO A 95 -5.82 7.48 4.71
N PHE A 96 -4.53 7.17 4.71
CA PHE A 96 -3.84 6.66 3.52
C PHE A 96 -3.10 5.34 3.80
N PRO A 97 -3.04 4.43 2.80
CA PRO A 97 -2.21 3.24 2.89
C PRO A 97 -0.73 3.58 2.65
N LEU A 98 0.14 2.65 3.01
CA LEU A 98 1.54 2.65 2.57
C LEU A 98 1.70 1.66 1.41
N TYR A 99 2.35 2.12 0.34
CA TYR A 99 2.71 1.24 -0.77
C TYR A 99 3.83 0.27 -0.36
N PRO A 100 3.97 -0.89 -1.03
CA PRO A 100 5.09 -1.80 -0.77
C PRO A 100 6.43 -1.07 -0.82
N GLY A 101 7.19 -1.15 0.28
CA GLY A 101 8.50 -0.51 0.45
C GLY A 101 8.47 0.93 1.00
N GLU A 102 7.29 1.57 1.13
CA GLU A 102 7.16 2.77 1.97
C GLU A 102 7.20 2.39 3.45
N GLU A 103 7.82 3.24 4.27
CA GLU A 103 7.91 3.04 5.73
C GLU A 103 7.48 4.31 6.47
N LEU A 104 6.79 4.16 7.60
CA LEU A 104 6.45 5.27 8.49
C LEU A 104 7.61 5.50 9.47
N GLU A 105 8.05 6.75 9.60
CA GLU A 105 9.04 7.24 10.59
C GLU A 105 8.39 8.18 11.62
#